data_AF-A0A260YV34-F1
#
_entry.id   AF-A0A260YV34-F1
#
_cell.length_a   1.000
_cell.length_b   1.000
_cell.length_c   1.000
_cell.angle_alpha   90.00
_cell.angle_beta   90.00
_cell.angle_gamma   90.00
#
_symmetry.space_group_name_H-M   'P 1'
#
loop_
_entity.id
_entity.type
_entity.pdbx_description
1 polymer ?
#
loop_
_entity_poly.entity_id
_entity_poly.type
_entity_poly.pdbx_seq_one_letter_code
_entity_poly.pdbx_strand_id
1 'polypeptide(L)'
;MQTLWIILLFILVFRVVLPAKMVMFNGTPDPITSYPTTISWISTGTMCAEACEADAYCVLSFWNISLNCYLYSVGDVIQEDVPCAQTAEQMFQGITNSFPHDPIESYELVVKSSISYEIQYKYTLPYGCQTWVEPVASCQNCPITMMSFRGVVTLYKATEPTVNSWTECMYACYMDNNCFLAAMIMLKGCSIVSYGYVISVVNLDRSNVPTSSTALNFLAIKYVPDNFTCNLDFDSIWNKPHTLKAVSSAATYTAYRPITSGTNMEFMWIPKGLTTCESANVSTIEGVSGCYTIIKKNMNYSISVSACTAIGSDGLMTIPNEAAITNIETAMVKLGMKDGYYTVGLTRNTTTSPWKWTLPELVIDASGEKWCAGQPGASNLTYTYLKFFPGEEPGLYPLSAIGGTTGTICHIPF
;
A
#
# COMPACT_ATOMS: atom_id res chain seq x y z
N MET A 1 38.96 19.71 44.19
CA MET A 1 38.75 18.77 43.06
C MET A 1 37.27 18.43 42.83
N GLN A 2 36.46 18.24 43.88
CA GLN A 2 35.06 17.82 43.76
C GLN A 2 34.14 18.86 43.07
N THR A 3 34.39 20.16 43.28
CA THR A 3 33.67 21.27 42.62
C THR A 3 34.02 21.42 41.14
N LEU A 4 35.23 21.05 40.72
CA LEU A 4 35.64 21.10 39.30
C LEU A 4 34.92 20.01 38.47
N TRP A 5 34.68 18.84 39.08
CA TRP A 5 33.95 17.75 38.45
C TRP A 5 32.46 18.05 38.28
N ILE A 6 31.82 18.74 39.22
CA ILE A 6 30.40 19.14 39.11
C ILE A 6 30.21 20.17 38.00
N ILE A 7 31.15 21.11 37.84
CA ILE A 7 31.11 22.10 36.74
C ILE A 7 31.35 21.42 35.39
N LEU A 8 32.29 20.48 35.29
CA LEU A 8 32.49 19.68 34.07
C LEU A 8 31.29 18.79 33.75
N LEU A 9 30.62 18.20 34.74
CA LEU A 9 29.38 17.44 34.54
C LEU A 9 28.24 18.35 34.08
N PHE A 10 28.12 19.56 34.64
CA PHE A 10 27.14 20.54 34.20
C PHE A 10 27.39 20.99 32.75
N ILE A 11 28.64 21.28 32.37
CA ILE A 11 29.01 21.67 31.00
C ILE A 11 28.85 20.49 30.02
N LEU A 12 29.09 19.24 30.45
CA LEU A 12 28.85 18.04 29.62
C LEU A 12 27.36 17.69 29.45
N VAL A 13 26.50 18.10 30.39
CA VAL A 13 25.03 17.90 30.30
C VAL A 13 24.35 19.03 29.51
N PHE A 14 24.92 20.24 29.52
CA PHE A 14 24.55 21.28 28.56
C PHE A 14 25.23 20.98 27.22
N ARG A 15 24.65 20.04 26.46
CA ARG A 15 24.82 20.07 24.99
C ARG A 15 24.55 21.49 24.56
N VAL A 16 25.56 22.15 24.01
CA VAL A 16 25.43 23.47 23.39
C VAL A 16 24.43 23.30 22.24
N VAL A 17 23.16 23.59 22.51
CA VAL A 17 22.16 23.75 21.47
C VAL A 17 22.52 25.06 20.81
N LEU A 18 23.18 24.99 19.64
CA LEU A 18 23.38 26.17 18.82
C LEU A 18 22.00 26.78 18.54
N PRO A 19 21.85 28.12 18.59
CA PRO A 19 20.57 28.75 18.28
C PRO A 19 20.15 28.35 16.86
N ALA A 20 18.96 27.75 16.73
CA ALA A 20 18.35 27.48 15.45
C ALA A 20 18.09 28.82 14.74
N LYS A 21 18.30 28.87 13.43
CA LYS A 21 17.99 30.05 12.62
C LYS A 21 17.09 29.64 11.48
N MET A 22 15.89 30.21 11.46
CA MET A 22 14.94 30.04 10.37
C MET A 22 15.30 30.97 9.22
N VAL A 23 15.08 30.52 7.98
CA VAL A 23 15.21 31.38 6.80
C VAL A 23 13.94 31.31 5.97
N MET A 24 13.56 32.46 5.43
CA MET A 24 12.28 32.66 4.74
C MET A 24 12.53 32.87 3.25
N PHE A 25 11.76 32.17 2.42
CA PHE A 25 11.76 32.27 0.96
C PHE A 25 10.35 32.02 0.43
N ASN A 26 10.11 32.30 -0.84
CA ASN A 26 8.81 32.09 -1.48
C ASN A 26 8.70 30.66 -1.97
N GLY A 27 7.68 29.92 -1.50
CA GLY A 27 7.47 28.51 -1.81
C GLY A 27 6.10 27.99 -1.42
N THR A 28 5.74 26.81 -1.92
CA THR A 28 4.63 26.03 -1.37
C THR A 28 5.04 24.56 -1.20
N PRO A 29 4.82 23.97 -0.02
CA PRO A 29 4.94 22.52 0.16
C PRO A 29 4.02 21.77 -0.80
N ASP A 30 4.48 20.64 -1.33
CA ASP A 30 3.64 19.77 -2.15
C ASP A 30 2.51 19.17 -1.30
N PRO A 31 1.22 19.44 -1.63
CA PRO A 31 0.08 18.96 -0.85
C PRO A 31 -0.07 17.44 -0.83
N ILE A 32 0.54 16.72 -1.79
CA ILE A 32 0.45 15.26 -1.90
C ILE A 32 1.43 14.59 -0.93
N THR A 33 2.58 15.22 -0.70
CA THR A 33 3.70 14.62 0.03
C THR A 33 4.09 15.36 1.31
N SER A 34 3.39 16.43 1.65
CA SER A 34 3.62 17.25 2.86
C SER A 34 2.41 17.23 3.81
N TYR A 35 2.67 16.94 5.08
CA TYR A 35 1.67 16.66 6.12
C TYR A 35 1.84 17.65 7.28
N PRO A 36 1.14 18.80 7.28
CA PRO A 36 1.29 19.78 8.35
C PRO A 36 0.85 19.20 9.69
N THR A 37 1.67 19.36 10.73
CA THR A 37 1.37 18.90 12.09
C THR A 37 0.49 19.90 12.83
N THR A 38 0.65 21.19 12.54
CA THR A 38 -0.17 22.26 13.13
C THR A 38 -0.63 23.24 12.06
N ILE A 39 -1.88 23.69 12.19
CA ILE A 39 -2.43 24.82 11.42
C ILE A 39 -3.00 25.83 12.40
N SER A 40 -2.51 27.07 12.30
CA SER A 40 -2.93 28.18 13.14
C SER A 40 -3.22 29.43 12.31
N TRP A 41 -4.01 30.33 12.87
CA TRP A 41 -4.29 31.63 12.27
C TRP A 41 -3.29 32.66 12.82
N ILE A 42 -2.32 33.06 12.00
CA ILE A 42 -1.24 33.97 12.38
C ILE A 42 -1.15 35.13 11.38
N SER A 43 -0.95 36.34 11.92
CA SER A 43 -1.01 37.59 11.15
C SER A 43 0.19 37.82 10.23
N THR A 44 1.35 37.20 10.49
CA THR A 44 2.58 37.43 9.70
C THR A 44 3.40 36.16 9.51
N GLY A 45 4.16 36.09 8.41
CA GLY A 45 5.12 35.01 8.16
C GLY A 45 6.22 34.91 9.23
N THR A 46 6.66 36.04 9.80
CA THR A 46 7.66 36.06 10.89
C THR A 46 7.15 35.34 12.13
N MET A 47 5.92 35.61 12.55
CA MET A 47 5.33 34.92 13.71
C MET A 47 5.12 33.42 13.44
N CYS A 48 4.86 33.05 12.18
CA CYS A 48 4.79 31.64 11.79
C CYS A 48 6.17 30.95 11.90
N ALA A 49 7.22 31.65 11.49
CA ALA A 49 8.59 31.16 11.63
C ALA A 49 9.04 31.06 13.09
N GLU A 50 8.72 32.05 13.93
CA GLU A 50 9.00 32.03 15.37
C GLU A 50 8.29 30.86 16.08
N ALA A 51 7.07 30.54 15.66
CA ALA A 51 6.33 29.39 16.19
C ALA A 51 7.04 28.06 15.86
N CYS A 52 7.62 27.95 14.68
CA CYS A 52 8.44 26.79 14.29
C CYS A 52 9.77 26.74 15.05
N GLU A 53 10.46 27.87 15.20
CA GLU A 53 11.72 27.96 15.95
C GLU A 53 11.56 27.52 17.42
N ALA A 54 10.38 27.76 18.00
CA ALA A 54 10.03 27.35 19.35
C ALA A 54 9.69 25.84 19.48
N ASP A 55 9.44 25.15 18.37
CA ASP A 55 9.11 23.72 18.33
C ASP A 55 10.33 22.89 17.90
N ALA A 56 10.82 22.04 18.80
CA ALA A 56 12.00 21.20 18.57
C ALA A 56 11.82 20.18 17.43
N TYR A 57 10.59 19.88 17.02
CA TYR A 57 10.29 18.99 15.89
C TYR A 57 10.10 19.74 14.58
N CYS A 58 9.90 21.05 14.60
CA CYS A 58 9.55 21.79 13.40
C CYS A 58 10.77 22.01 12.50
N VAL A 59 10.62 21.64 11.23
CA VAL A 59 11.67 21.80 10.20
C VAL A 59 11.29 22.86 9.17
N LEU A 60 10.00 23.10 8.99
CA LEU A 60 9.46 24.02 8.00
C LEU A 60 8.19 24.69 8.52
N SER A 61 8.06 25.98 8.24
CA SER A 61 6.82 26.72 8.41
C SER A 61 6.39 27.33 7.08
N PHE A 62 5.11 27.21 6.72
CA PHE A 62 4.54 27.87 5.55
C PHE A 62 3.47 28.86 6.01
N TRP A 63 3.53 30.09 5.51
CA TRP A 63 2.52 31.12 5.77
C TRP A 63 1.95 31.61 4.45
N ASN A 64 0.63 31.77 4.39
CA ASN A 64 -0.04 32.24 3.18
C ASN A 64 -0.87 33.51 3.40
N ILE A 65 -1.30 34.12 2.29
CA ILE A 65 -2.07 35.37 2.28
C ILE A 65 -3.44 35.27 2.97
N SER A 66 -3.94 34.05 3.22
CA SER A 66 -5.15 33.79 3.99
C SER A 66 -4.89 33.75 5.50
N LEU A 67 -3.70 34.14 5.95
CA LEU A 67 -3.26 34.16 7.36
C LEU A 67 -3.14 32.76 7.99
N ASN A 68 -3.11 31.71 7.18
CA ASN A 68 -2.84 30.37 7.68
C ASN A 68 -1.34 30.18 7.84
N CYS A 69 -0.94 29.75 9.04
CA CYS A 69 0.40 29.27 9.34
C CYS A 69 0.38 27.76 9.53
N TYR A 70 1.18 27.08 8.73
CA TYR A 70 1.38 25.64 8.74
C TYR A 70 2.74 25.34 9.33
N LEU A 71 2.79 24.49 10.34
CA LEU A 71 4.04 23.95 10.87
C LEU A 71 4.17 22.50 10.41
N TYR A 72 5.38 22.13 10.01
CA TYR A 72 5.70 20.78 9.58
C TYR A 72 6.87 20.25 10.40
N SER A 73 6.70 19.02 10.89
CA SER A 73 7.73 18.35 11.68
C SER A 73 8.72 17.61 10.78
N VAL A 74 9.93 17.34 11.28
CA VAL A 74 10.93 16.52 10.59
C VAL A 74 10.33 15.18 10.16
N GLY A 75 10.42 14.86 8.86
CA GLY A 75 9.86 13.65 8.24
C GLY A 75 8.54 13.88 7.50
N ASP A 76 7.81 14.93 7.84
CA ASP A 76 6.44 15.18 7.34
C ASP A 76 6.41 16.05 6.07
N VAL A 77 7.56 16.35 5.47
CA VAL A 77 7.70 17.12 4.23
C VAL A 77 8.70 16.41 3.32
N ILE A 78 8.26 15.98 2.13
CA ILE A 78 9.14 15.29 1.18
C ILE A 78 9.55 16.26 0.05
N GLN A 79 8.59 16.90 -0.62
CA GLN A 79 8.86 17.77 -1.77
C GLN A 79 8.28 19.18 -1.59
N GLU A 80 9.02 20.18 -2.10
CA GLU A 80 8.56 21.57 -2.14
C GLU A 80 8.78 22.20 -3.52
N ASP A 81 7.74 22.89 -4.02
CA ASP A 81 7.74 23.59 -5.31
C ASP A 81 7.97 25.10 -5.08
N VAL A 82 9.07 25.64 -5.60
CA VAL A 82 9.61 26.98 -5.27
C VAL A 82 10.41 27.57 -6.43
N PRO A 83 10.45 28.89 -6.68
CA PRO A 83 11.55 29.51 -7.43
C PRO A 83 12.86 29.32 -6.64
N CYS A 84 13.78 28.47 -7.12
CA CYS A 84 14.95 28.03 -6.34
C CYS A 84 15.79 29.21 -5.83
N ALA A 85 16.04 29.20 -4.51
CA ALA A 85 16.69 30.29 -3.81
C ALA A 85 18.00 30.72 -4.50
N GLN A 86 18.06 31.97 -4.96
CA GLN A 86 19.27 32.52 -5.59
C GLN A 86 20.31 33.02 -4.60
N THR A 87 20.06 32.86 -3.28
CA THR A 87 21.02 32.50 -2.21
C THR A 87 20.58 32.94 -0.79
N ALA A 88 20.88 32.11 0.22
CA ALA A 88 21.45 32.54 1.50
C ALA A 88 22.40 31.45 2.09
N GLU A 89 23.26 30.72 1.37
CA GLU A 89 23.66 30.67 -0.04
C GLU A 89 23.39 29.24 -0.53
N GLN A 90 22.32 29.10 -1.32
CA GLN A 90 21.71 27.81 -1.73
C GLN A 90 21.42 26.85 -0.54
N MET A 91 21.38 27.45 0.66
CA MET A 91 20.63 27.14 1.88
C MET A 91 20.81 25.74 2.47
N PHE A 92 22.08 25.33 2.55
CA PHE A 92 22.60 24.17 3.29
C PHE A 92 22.63 22.84 2.52
N GLN A 93 22.62 22.88 1.19
CA GLN A 93 22.99 21.73 0.36
C GLN A 93 24.37 21.17 0.79
N GLY A 94 24.47 19.85 0.99
CA GLY A 94 25.67 19.20 1.53
C GLY A 94 25.81 19.26 3.07
N ILE A 95 24.84 19.83 3.80
CA ILE A 95 24.83 19.86 5.26
C ILE A 95 23.82 18.85 5.79
N THR A 96 24.35 17.83 6.46
CA THR A 96 23.57 16.85 7.19
C THR A 96 23.20 17.39 8.56
N ASN A 97 21.90 17.56 8.82
CA ASN A 97 21.36 17.93 10.13
C ASN A 97 21.01 16.65 10.89
N SER A 98 21.67 16.40 12.02
CA SER A 98 21.34 15.27 12.89
C SER A 98 20.01 15.51 13.59
N PHE A 99 19.16 14.50 13.64
CA PHE A 99 17.90 14.52 14.37
C PHE A 99 17.88 13.36 15.37
N PRO A 100 17.77 13.61 16.69
CA PRO A 100 17.94 12.58 17.71
C PRO A 100 16.62 11.83 18.02
N HIS A 101 15.75 11.63 17.02
CA HIS A 101 14.45 10.98 17.21
C HIS A 101 14.17 9.95 16.11
N ASP A 102 13.96 8.70 16.52
CA ASP A 102 13.62 7.62 15.60
C ASP A 102 12.30 7.90 14.84
N PRO A 103 12.20 7.52 13.56
CA PRO A 103 13.17 6.73 12.80
C PRO A 103 14.21 7.57 12.05
N ILE A 104 14.25 8.89 12.22
CA ILE A 104 15.10 9.77 11.40
C ILE A 104 16.40 10.04 12.14
N GLU A 105 17.52 9.62 11.55
CA GLU A 105 18.86 9.91 12.08
C GLU A 105 19.32 11.32 11.69
N SER A 106 19.02 11.71 10.44
CA SER A 106 19.43 12.99 9.90
C SER A 106 18.62 13.37 8.67
N TYR A 107 18.72 14.64 8.27
CA TYR A 107 18.15 15.12 7.01
C TYR A 107 19.05 16.14 6.32
N GLU A 108 18.89 16.25 5.01
CA GLU A 108 19.60 17.20 4.14
C GLU A 108 18.62 17.81 3.13
N LEU A 109 18.81 19.09 2.81
CA LEU A 109 18.05 19.75 1.74
C LEU A 109 18.80 19.60 0.41
N VAL A 110 18.13 19.11 -0.62
CA VAL A 110 18.74 18.83 -1.94
C VAL A 110 17.95 19.50 -3.06
N VAL A 111 18.64 20.27 -3.90
CA VAL A 111 18.04 20.91 -5.09
C VAL A 111 17.78 19.86 -6.17
N LYS A 112 16.52 19.70 -6.60
CA LYS A 112 16.10 18.74 -7.64
C LYS A 112 16.09 19.36 -9.04
N SER A 113 15.68 20.61 -9.14
CA SER A 113 15.57 21.34 -10.40
C SER A 113 15.80 22.84 -10.18
N SER A 114 15.64 23.66 -11.22
CA SER A 114 15.66 25.13 -11.07
C SER A 114 14.44 25.71 -10.33
N ILE A 115 13.44 24.88 -10.03
CA ILE A 115 12.19 25.29 -9.37
C ILE A 115 11.71 24.34 -8.25
N SER A 116 12.57 23.46 -7.74
CA SER A 116 12.18 22.55 -6.65
C SER A 116 13.37 22.04 -5.85
N TYR A 117 13.13 21.78 -4.57
CA TYR A 117 14.04 21.03 -3.71
C TYR A 117 13.28 19.93 -2.97
N GLU A 118 14.04 19.00 -2.40
CA GLU A 118 13.56 17.87 -1.60
C GLU A 118 14.30 17.88 -0.25
N ILE A 119 13.59 17.52 0.83
CA ILE A 119 14.24 17.19 2.09
C ILE A 119 14.49 15.67 2.08
N GLN A 120 15.76 15.29 2.00
CA GLN A 120 16.16 13.89 2.05
C GLN A 120 16.41 13.46 3.48
N TYR A 121 15.64 12.49 3.95
CA TYR A 121 15.79 11.90 5.27
C TYR A 121 16.66 10.65 5.19
N LYS A 122 17.53 10.49 6.18
CA LYS A 122 18.22 9.25 6.47
C LYS A 122 17.50 8.57 7.63
N TYR A 123 16.98 7.38 7.38
CA TYR A 123 16.24 6.62 8.38
C TYR A 123 17.10 5.51 8.98
N THR A 124 16.82 5.19 10.26
CA THR A 124 17.27 3.97 10.90
C THR A 124 16.13 2.95 10.84
N LEU A 125 16.17 2.09 9.82
CA LEU A 125 15.12 1.11 9.58
C LEU A 125 15.62 -0.32 9.74
N PRO A 126 14.77 -1.24 10.23
CA PRO A 126 15.04 -2.66 10.10
C PRO A 126 15.06 -3.07 8.62
N TYR A 127 15.59 -4.27 8.36
CA TYR A 127 15.60 -4.91 7.03
C TYR A 127 16.44 -4.21 5.95
N GLY A 128 17.23 -3.19 6.28
CA GLY A 128 18.12 -2.52 5.31
C GLY A 128 17.37 -1.69 4.27
N CYS A 129 16.12 -1.33 4.53
CA CYS A 129 15.34 -0.45 3.67
C CYS A 129 15.98 0.95 3.60
N GLN A 130 16.11 1.52 2.40
CA GLN A 130 16.57 2.90 2.22
C GLN A 130 15.44 3.92 2.48
N THR A 131 14.21 3.53 2.20
CA THR A 131 12.97 4.27 2.45
C THR A 131 11.87 3.30 2.84
N TRP A 132 10.87 3.81 3.56
CA TRP A 132 9.73 3.06 4.10
C TRP A 132 8.42 3.85 4.00
N VAL A 133 8.49 5.08 3.49
CA VAL A 133 7.33 5.91 3.16
C VAL A 133 7.47 6.21 1.67
N GLU A 134 6.69 5.53 0.85
CA GLU A 134 6.58 5.86 -0.57
C GLU A 134 5.11 5.95 -0.95
N PRO A 135 4.70 7.01 -1.68
CA PRO A 135 3.36 7.09 -2.24
C PRO A 135 3.15 6.08 -3.39
N VAL A 136 4.19 5.39 -3.84
CA VAL A 136 4.15 4.42 -4.94
C VAL A 136 4.74 3.11 -4.45
N ALA A 137 4.16 1.98 -4.86
CA ALA A 137 4.82 0.71 -4.60
C ALA A 137 6.09 0.62 -5.44
N SER A 138 7.19 0.24 -4.80
CA SER A 138 8.47 0.03 -5.48
C SER A 138 8.91 -1.41 -5.24
N CYS A 139 9.34 -2.10 -6.30
CA CYS A 139 9.91 -3.46 -6.20
C CYS A 139 11.32 -3.46 -5.57
N GLN A 140 11.73 -2.38 -4.90
CA GLN A 140 12.99 -2.32 -4.17
C GLN A 140 13.01 -3.32 -3.01
N ASN A 141 14.21 -3.58 -2.49
CA ASN A 141 14.52 -4.58 -1.45
C ASN A 141 13.93 -4.25 -0.05
N CYS A 142 12.75 -3.65 0.04
CA CYS A 142 12.07 -3.44 1.31
C CYS A 142 10.85 -4.37 1.41
N PRO A 143 10.80 -5.29 2.40
CA PRO A 143 9.72 -6.27 2.50
C PRO A 143 8.37 -5.64 2.92
N ILE A 144 8.37 -4.40 3.43
CA ILE A 144 7.21 -3.69 3.97
C ILE A 144 7.39 -2.19 3.72
N THR A 145 6.35 -1.49 3.30
CA THR A 145 6.34 -0.01 3.21
C THR A 145 5.04 0.57 3.77
N MET A 146 5.06 1.84 4.16
CA MET A 146 3.90 2.62 4.59
C MET A 146 3.47 3.55 3.47
N MET A 147 2.25 3.38 2.99
CA MET A 147 1.69 4.25 1.94
C MET A 147 0.81 5.31 2.57
N SER A 148 1.29 6.55 2.61
CA SER A 148 0.61 7.70 3.22
C SER A 148 -0.32 8.42 2.24
N PHE A 149 -1.47 8.88 2.72
CA PHE A 149 -2.48 9.61 1.95
C PHE A 149 -3.44 10.40 2.86
N ARG A 150 -4.29 11.24 2.27
CA ARG A 150 -5.37 11.93 2.99
C ARG A 150 -6.62 11.08 3.04
N GLY A 151 -7.21 10.93 4.22
CA GLY A 151 -8.41 10.12 4.36
C GLY A 151 -9.05 10.16 5.74
N VAL A 152 -10.30 9.74 5.82
CA VAL A 152 -11.03 9.51 7.08
C VAL A 152 -11.21 8.00 7.26
N VAL A 153 -11.14 7.52 8.50
CA VAL A 153 -11.26 6.08 8.78
C VAL A 153 -12.35 5.79 9.80
N THR A 154 -13.10 4.72 9.57
CA THR A 154 -14.05 4.14 10.52
C THR A 154 -13.46 2.86 11.10
N LEU A 155 -13.41 2.77 12.43
CA LEU A 155 -12.64 1.76 13.16
C LEU A 155 -13.49 1.03 14.21
N TYR A 156 -13.22 -0.25 14.43
CA TYR A 156 -13.72 -0.98 15.60
C TYR A 156 -12.87 -0.71 16.84
N LYS A 157 -11.54 -0.68 16.68
CA LYS A 157 -10.57 -0.53 17.77
C LYS A 157 -9.28 0.08 17.24
N ALA A 158 -8.61 0.87 18.06
CA ALA A 158 -7.29 1.42 17.79
C ALA A 158 -6.41 1.40 19.05
N THR A 159 -5.11 1.52 18.87
CA THR A 159 -4.13 1.81 19.92
C THR A 159 -3.59 3.22 19.67
N GLU A 160 -3.42 4.01 20.72
CA GLU A 160 -2.99 5.42 20.61
C GLU A 160 -1.57 5.56 21.17
N PRO A 161 -0.52 5.44 20.32
CA PRO A 161 0.84 5.69 20.77
C PRO A 161 1.07 7.18 20.98
N THR A 162 1.93 7.52 21.94
CA THR A 162 2.38 8.89 22.17
C THR A 162 3.50 9.23 21.19
N VAL A 163 3.21 10.10 20.22
CA VAL A 163 4.13 10.54 19.15
C VAL A 163 3.95 12.03 18.90
N ASN A 164 4.95 12.67 18.30
CA ASN A 164 5.01 14.11 18.06
C ASN A 164 4.79 14.48 16.58
N SER A 165 4.94 13.55 15.66
CA SER A 165 4.82 13.79 14.21
C SER A 165 4.03 12.70 13.49
N TRP A 166 3.60 12.98 12.26
CA TRP A 166 2.93 12.00 11.42
C TRP A 166 3.87 10.84 11.08
N THR A 167 5.14 11.15 10.82
CA THR A 167 6.20 10.17 10.58
C THR A 167 6.39 9.23 11.77
N GLU A 168 6.44 9.73 13.00
CA GLU A 168 6.52 8.85 14.19
C GLU A 168 5.28 7.96 14.33
N CYS A 169 4.10 8.47 13.99
CA CYS A 169 2.86 7.68 13.98
C CYS A 169 2.92 6.52 12.97
N MET A 170 3.37 6.82 11.74
CA MET A 170 3.58 5.79 10.73
C MET A 170 4.64 4.79 11.18
N TYR A 171 5.71 5.23 11.83
CA TYR A 171 6.79 4.38 12.29
C TYR A 171 6.33 3.42 13.39
N ALA A 172 5.49 3.90 14.32
CA ALA A 172 4.86 3.04 15.33
C ALA A 172 4.06 1.88 14.67
N CYS A 173 3.32 2.16 13.59
CA CYS A 173 2.62 1.13 12.83
C CYS A 173 3.58 0.22 12.04
N TYR A 174 4.62 0.81 11.44
CA TYR A 174 5.64 0.06 10.71
C TYR A 174 6.36 -0.96 11.60
N MET A 175 6.66 -0.60 12.84
CA MET A 175 7.30 -1.50 13.81
C MET A 175 6.33 -2.52 14.44
N ASP A 176 5.04 -2.22 14.50
CA ASP A 176 4.04 -3.18 15.00
C ASP A 176 3.65 -4.21 13.94
N ASN A 177 4.05 -5.45 14.18
CA ASN A 177 3.77 -6.64 13.41
C ASN A 177 2.29 -6.97 13.18
N ASN A 178 1.39 -6.39 13.98
CA ASN A 178 -0.06 -6.52 13.83
C ASN A 178 -0.71 -5.28 13.22
N CYS A 179 0.00 -4.16 13.07
CA CYS A 179 -0.58 -2.94 12.54
C CYS A 179 -0.83 -3.05 11.03
N PHE A 180 -2.02 -2.64 10.62
CA PHE A 180 -2.44 -2.49 9.24
C PHE A 180 -2.47 -1.01 8.84
N LEU A 181 -2.96 -0.13 9.70
CA LEU A 181 -3.20 1.28 9.36
C LEU A 181 -2.76 2.20 10.48
N ALA A 182 -2.05 3.27 10.13
CA ALA A 182 -1.84 4.44 10.96
C ALA A 182 -2.83 5.54 10.57
N ALA A 183 -3.31 6.29 11.54
CA ALA A 183 -4.19 7.43 11.35
C ALA A 183 -3.74 8.57 12.28
N MET A 184 -3.63 9.77 11.74
CA MET A 184 -3.48 10.98 12.53
C MET A 184 -4.67 11.87 12.26
N ILE A 185 -5.47 12.04 13.31
CA ILE A 185 -6.69 12.85 13.30
C ILE A 185 -6.61 13.76 14.53
N MET A 186 -6.65 15.06 14.33
CA MET A 186 -6.30 16.06 15.36
C MET A 186 -7.05 15.89 16.70
N LEU A 187 -8.29 15.38 16.70
CA LEU A 187 -9.06 15.12 17.93
C LEU A 187 -8.56 13.92 18.76
N LYS A 188 -7.79 13.00 18.16
CA LYS A 188 -7.31 11.75 18.79
C LYS A 188 -5.79 11.61 18.77
N GLY A 189 -5.07 12.51 18.10
CA GLY A 189 -3.64 12.36 17.87
C GLY A 189 -3.36 11.19 16.91
N CYS A 190 -2.31 10.41 17.20
CA CYS A 190 -1.97 9.21 16.46
C CYS A 190 -2.79 8.00 16.92
N SER A 191 -3.24 7.20 15.96
CA SER A 191 -3.88 5.92 16.16
C SER A 191 -3.26 4.89 15.23
N ILE A 192 -2.86 3.75 15.76
CA ILE A 192 -2.46 2.57 14.98
C ILE A 192 -3.51 1.48 15.13
N VAL A 193 -3.79 0.77 14.06
CA VAL A 193 -4.94 -0.12 13.96
C VAL A 193 -4.49 -1.46 13.41
N SER A 194 -4.87 -2.54 14.11
CA SER A 194 -4.54 -3.89 13.66
C SER A 194 -5.39 -4.37 12.49
N TYR A 195 -4.87 -5.34 11.74
CA TYR A 195 -5.66 -6.08 10.74
C TYR A 195 -6.99 -6.56 11.33
N GLY A 196 -8.09 -6.41 10.60
CA GLY A 196 -9.44 -6.79 11.05
C GLY A 196 -10.22 -5.70 11.79
N TYR A 197 -9.58 -4.59 12.20
CA TYR A 197 -10.25 -3.52 12.96
C TYR A 197 -10.57 -2.26 12.15
N VAL A 198 -10.20 -2.21 10.87
CA VAL A 198 -10.66 -1.17 9.95
C VAL A 198 -11.97 -1.61 9.29
N ILE A 199 -13.00 -0.77 9.42
CA ILE A 199 -14.32 -0.98 8.81
C ILE A 199 -14.32 -0.40 7.40
N SER A 200 -14.00 0.89 7.30
CA SER A 200 -13.96 1.61 6.04
C SER A 200 -12.97 2.78 6.08
N VAL A 201 -12.49 3.15 4.90
CA VAL A 201 -11.63 4.31 4.66
C VAL A 201 -12.28 5.17 3.58
N VAL A 202 -12.40 6.47 3.84
CA VAL A 202 -12.81 7.46 2.85
C VAL A 202 -11.57 8.20 2.37
N ASN A 203 -11.19 8.00 1.11
CA ASN A 203 -10.07 8.71 0.48
C ASN A 203 -10.47 10.18 0.25
N LEU A 204 -9.62 11.11 0.69
CA LEU A 204 -9.81 12.54 0.47
C LEU A 204 -8.91 13.03 -0.65
N ASP A 205 -9.33 14.11 -1.31
CA ASP A 205 -8.52 14.74 -2.35
C ASP A 205 -7.17 15.23 -1.79
N ARG A 206 -6.10 14.70 -2.38
CA ARG A 206 -4.70 14.95 -1.98
C ARG A 206 -4.11 16.19 -2.67
N SER A 207 -4.78 16.75 -3.66
CA SER A 207 -4.30 17.94 -4.39
C SER A 207 -4.47 19.24 -3.60
N ASN A 208 -5.23 19.21 -2.50
CA ASN A 208 -5.53 20.38 -1.69
C ASN A 208 -4.86 20.29 -0.31
N VAL A 209 -4.20 21.37 0.12
CA VAL A 209 -3.67 21.51 1.49
C VAL A 209 -4.86 21.59 2.47
N PRO A 210 -4.82 20.92 3.64
CA PRO A 210 -5.84 21.10 4.68
C PRO A 210 -5.97 22.58 5.07
N THR A 211 -7.17 23.13 5.24
CA THR A 211 -7.35 24.56 5.55
C THR A 211 -7.56 24.85 7.04
N SER A 212 -7.61 23.81 7.88
CA SER A 212 -7.79 23.93 9.32
C SER A 212 -7.17 22.74 10.05
N SER A 213 -6.87 22.92 11.34
CA SER A 213 -6.37 21.84 12.20
C SER A 213 -7.37 20.67 12.33
N THR A 214 -8.67 20.94 12.21
CA THR A 214 -9.72 19.90 12.18
C THR A 214 -9.77 19.11 10.87
N ALA A 215 -9.09 19.57 9.82
CA ALA A 215 -9.00 18.91 8.52
C ALA A 215 -7.70 18.10 8.34
N LEU A 216 -6.86 18.02 9.39
CA LEU A 216 -5.66 17.18 9.46
C LEU A 216 -6.10 15.72 9.63
N ASN A 217 -6.41 15.09 8.49
CA ASN A 217 -6.84 13.70 8.40
C ASN A 217 -5.87 12.96 7.48
N PHE A 218 -4.87 12.32 8.09
CA PHE A 218 -3.82 11.58 7.41
C PHE A 218 -3.94 10.11 7.77
N LEU A 219 -3.83 9.26 6.75
CA LEU A 219 -3.86 7.81 6.89
C LEU A 219 -2.62 7.24 6.22
N ALA A 220 -2.10 6.15 6.76
CA ALA A 220 -1.11 5.34 6.07
C ALA A 220 -1.47 3.87 6.22
N ILE A 221 -1.36 3.11 5.14
CA ILE A 221 -1.55 1.66 5.19
C ILE A 221 -0.20 0.97 5.07
N LYS A 222 0.00 -0.04 5.92
CA LYS A 222 1.14 -0.94 5.90
C LYS A 222 0.95 -1.95 4.78
N TYR A 223 1.81 -1.87 3.78
CA TYR A 223 1.74 -2.62 2.54
C TYR A 223 2.93 -3.56 2.41
N VAL A 224 2.66 -4.79 1.96
CA VAL A 224 3.66 -5.81 1.69
C VAL A 224 3.71 -6.03 0.17
N PRO A 225 4.75 -5.53 -0.52
CA PRO A 225 4.83 -5.67 -1.97
C PRO A 225 4.97 -7.13 -2.43
N ASP A 226 4.48 -7.40 -3.63
CA ASP A 226 4.78 -8.61 -4.39
C ASP A 226 5.14 -8.26 -5.85
N ASN A 227 5.61 -9.25 -6.61
CA ASN A 227 6.10 -9.07 -7.98
C ASN A 227 5.08 -8.43 -8.94
N PHE A 228 3.78 -8.53 -8.62
CA PHE A 228 2.72 -7.93 -9.40
C PHE A 228 2.38 -6.53 -8.90
N THR A 229 2.02 -6.42 -7.62
CA THR A 229 1.51 -5.18 -7.02
C THR A 229 2.57 -4.10 -6.89
N CYS A 230 3.86 -4.46 -6.92
CA CYS A 230 4.97 -3.51 -6.88
C CYS A 230 5.14 -2.65 -8.14
N ASN A 231 4.42 -2.93 -9.23
CA ASN A 231 4.41 -2.10 -10.44
C ASN A 231 3.16 -1.19 -10.55
N LEU A 232 2.29 -1.21 -9.55
CA LEU A 232 1.04 -0.45 -9.55
C LEU A 232 1.22 0.91 -8.85
N ASP A 233 0.53 1.93 -9.36
CA ASP A 233 0.39 3.20 -8.65
C ASP A 233 -0.55 3.06 -7.43
N PHE A 234 -0.52 4.05 -6.53
CA PHE A 234 -1.36 4.07 -5.33
C PHE A 234 -2.82 3.78 -5.65
N ASP A 235 -3.39 4.50 -6.62
CA ASP A 235 -4.82 4.40 -6.92
C ASP A 235 -5.17 3.04 -7.50
N SER A 236 -4.27 2.41 -8.24
CA SER A 236 -4.43 1.04 -8.74
C SER A 236 -4.36 0.02 -7.62
N ILE A 237 -3.49 0.20 -6.62
CA ILE A 237 -3.41 -0.71 -5.46
C ILE A 237 -4.67 -0.62 -4.61
N TRP A 238 -5.14 0.59 -4.35
CA TRP A 238 -6.15 0.83 -3.31
C TRP A 238 -7.58 0.96 -3.84
N ASN A 239 -7.79 1.49 -5.05
CA ASN A 239 -9.15 1.67 -5.59
C ASN A 239 -9.65 0.46 -6.38
N LYS A 240 -8.85 -0.60 -6.49
CA LYS A 240 -9.21 -1.86 -7.17
C LYS A 240 -9.30 -3.00 -6.16
N PRO A 241 -10.11 -4.04 -6.45
CA PRO A 241 -10.33 -5.15 -5.52
C PRO A 241 -9.19 -6.19 -5.55
N HIS A 242 -7.94 -5.72 -5.50
CA HIS A 242 -6.79 -6.60 -5.43
C HIS A 242 -6.67 -7.21 -4.04
N THR A 243 -6.25 -8.47 -3.99
CA THR A 243 -5.84 -9.03 -2.71
C THR A 243 -4.41 -8.62 -2.40
N LEU A 244 -4.21 -8.09 -1.21
CA LEU A 244 -2.95 -7.59 -0.71
C LEU A 244 -2.52 -8.40 0.51
N LYS A 245 -1.22 -8.73 0.57
CA LYS A 245 -0.62 -9.51 1.65
C LYS A 245 -0.71 -8.75 2.98
N ALA A 246 -1.03 -9.47 4.04
CA ALA A 246 -0.80 -9.00 5.40
C ALA A 246 0.61 -9.37 5.86
N VAL A 247 1.14 -8.67 6.86
CA VAL A 247 2.43 -9.04 7.46
C VAL A 247 2.32 -10.44 8.07
N SER A 248 3.31 -11.31 7.81
CA SER A 248 3.33 -12.72 8.19
C SER A 248 3.16 -13.00 9.68
N SER A 249 3.36 -12.02 10.55
CA SER A 249 3.18 -12.09 12.01
C SER A 249 1.79 -11.71 12.52
N ALA A 250 0.91 -11.10 11.70
CA ALA A 250 -0.46 -10.79 12.09
C ALA A 250 -1.19 -12.10 12.38
N ALA A 251 -1.39 -12.48 13.65
CA ALA A 251 -1.77 -13.85 14.02
C ALA A 251 -3.10 -14.33 13.40
N THR A 252 -3.95 -13.39 12.96
CA THR A 252 -5.32 -13.66 12.53
C THR A 252 -5.49 -13.71 11.01
N TYR A 253 -4.77 -12.89 10.24
CA TYR A 253 -5.03 -12.67 8.81
C TYR A 253 -3.76 -12.88 7.96
N THR A 254 -3.93 -13.46 6.78
CA THR A 254 -2.86 -13.66 5.78
C THR A 254 -2.89 -12.58 4.70
N ALA A 255 -4.09 -12.04 4.43
CA ALA A 255 -4.31 -11.07 3.38
C ALA A 255 -5.57 -10.23 3.67
N TYR A 256 -5.78 -9.21 2.84
CA TYR A 256 -6.97 -8.38 2.86
C TYR A 256 -7.28 -7.87 1.44
N ARG A 257 -8.53 -7.50 1.19
CA ARG A 257 -8.99 -7.05 -0.13
C ARG A 257 -9.96 -5.87 0.00
N PRO A 258 -9.77 -4.76 -0.73
CA PRO A 258 -10.81 -3.74 -0.88
C PRO A 258 -12.04 -4.32 -1.59
N ILE A 259 -13.23 -4.20 -1.01
CA ILE A 259 -14.48 -4.73 -1.62
C ILE A 259 -15.35 -3.67 -2.29
N THR A 260 -15.07 -2.39 -2.02
CA THR A 260 -15.71 -1.26 -2.70
C THR A 260 -14.65 -0.44 -3.44
N SER A 261 -14.98 -0.02 -4.65
CA SER A 261 -14.13 0.86 -5.46
C SER A 261 -14.56 2.31 -5.34
N GLY A 262 -13.61 3.25 -5.34
CA GLY A 262 -13.87 4.69 -5.35
C GLY A 262 -13.57 5.36 -4.02
N THR A 263 -14.36 6.37 -3.65
CA THR A 263 -14.05 7.26 -2.51
C THR A 263 -14.19 6.56 -1.16
N ASN A 264 -15.09 5.59 -1.02
CA ASN A 264 -15.29 4.80 0.20
C ASN A 264 -14.82 3.36 -0.03
N MET A 265 -13.82 2.93 0.74
CA MET A 265 -13.19 1.62 0.66
C MET A 265 -13.52 0.82 1.91
N GLU A 266 -14.15 -0.34 1.72
CA GLU A 266 -14.35 -1.35 2.76
C GLU A 266 -13.39 -2.51 2.54
N PHE A 267 -13.05 -3.23 3.62
CA PHE A 267 -12.07 -4.31 3.56
C PHE A 267 -12.69 -5.66 3.90
N MET A 268 -12.39 -6.66 3.07
CA MET A 268 -12.55 -8.07 3.39
C MET A 268 -11.23 -8.62 3.91
N TRP A 269 -11.23 -9.13 5.13
CA TRP A 269 -10.06 -9.71 5.78
C TRP A 269 -10.01 -11.21 5.55
N ILE A 270 -8.87 -11.74 5.12
CA ILE A 270 -8.68 -13.16 4.79
C ILE A 270 -7.89 -13.84 5.92
N PRO A 271 -8.54 -14.72 6.74
CA PRO A 271 -7.89 -15.36 7.86
C PRO A 271 -6.77 -16.32 7.46
N LYS A 272 -5.72 -16.45 8.28
CA LYS A 272 -4.63 -17.43 8.07
C LYS A 272 -5.06 -18.89 7.95
N GLY A 273 -6.22 -19.24 8.51
CA GLY A 273 -6.78 -20.59 8.43
C GLY A 273 -7.42 -20.93 7.09
N LEU A 274 -7.60 -19.95 6.19
CA LEU A 274 -8.07 -20.16 4.83
C LEU A 274 -6.83 -20.33 3.93
N THR A 275 -6.48 -21.59 3.68
CA THR A 275 -5.36 -22.10 2.85
C THR A 275 -4.25 -21.11 2.52
N THR A 276 -3.12 -21.22 3.21
CA THR A 276 -1.87 -20.62 2.73
C THR A 276 -1.38 -21.36 1.48
N CYS A 277 -0.59 -20.70 0.63
CA CYS A 277 0.13 -21.33 -0.49
C CYS A 277 1.12 -22.44 -0.06
N GLU A 278 1.17 -22.75 1.24
CA GLU A 278 1.98 -23.79 1.87
C GLU A 278 1.22 -25.11 2.04
N SER A 279 -0.07 -25.16 1.66
CA SER A 279 -0.88 -26.37 1.73
C SER A 279 -0.47 -27.40 0.67
N ALA A 280 -0.48 -28.70 1.00
CA ALA A 280 -0.03 -29.78 0.11
C ALA A 280 -0.78 -29.90 -1.24
N ASN A 281 -1.97 -29.28 -1.35
CA ASN A 281 -2.84 -29.33 -2.53
C ASN A 281 -2.87 -28.02 -3.33
N VAL A 282 -1.83 -27.20 -3.19
CA VAL A 282 -1.74 -25.87 -3.78
C VAL A 282 -0.53 -25.81 -4.72
N SER A 283 -0.60 -24.98 -5.75
CA SER A 283 0.48 -24.82 -6.73
C SER A 283 0.62 -23.36 -7.16
N THR A 284 1.84 -22.96 -7.55
CA THR A 284 2.17 -21.59 -7.94
C THR A 284 2.43 -21.51 -9.44
N ILE A 285 2.23 -20.33 -10.02
CA ILE A 285 2.64 -20.00 -11.39
C ILE A 285 3.65 -18.88 -11.30
N GLU A 286 4.80 -19.03 -11.95
CA GLU A 286 5.83 -17.99 -11.97
C GLU A 286 5.25 -16.69 -12.55
N GLY A 287 5.54 -15.57 -11.88
CA GLY A 287 5.04 -14.24 -12.27
C GLY A 287 3.61 -13.91 -11.82
N VAL A 288 2.81 -14.88 -11.37
CA VAL A 288 1.46 -14.63 -10.84
C VAL A 288 1.52 -14.44 -9.32
N SER A 289 0.90 -13.36 -8.82
CA SER A 289 0.76 -13.18 -7.37
C SER A 289 -0.34 -14.09 -6.84
N GLY A 290 0.04 -15.04 -5.99
CA GLY A 290 -0.79 -16.01 -5.30
C GLY A 290 -0.42 -17.43 -5.69
N CYS A 291 -1.36 -18.32 -5.46
CA CYS A 291 -1.31 -19.71 -5.83
C CYS A 291 -2.71 -20.17 -6.25
N TYR A 292 -2.87 -21.42 -6.61
CA TYR A 292 -4.17 -21.96 -6.95
C TYR A 292 -4.42 -23.30 -6.28
N THR A 293 -5.69 -23.54 -6.01
CA THR A 293 -6.19 -24.78 -5.45
C THR A 293 -7.39 -25.26 -6.24
N ILE A 294 -7.71 -26.54 -6.11
CA ILE A 294 -8.76 -27.17 -6.89
C ILE A 294 -9.79 -27.80 -5.98
N ILE A 295 -11.04 -27.38 -6.14
CA ILE A 295 -12.18 -28.00 -5.46
C ILE A 295 -12.75 -29.09 -6.36
N LYS A 296 -12.52 -30.36 -5.98
CA LYS A 296 -12.95 -31.56 -6.74
C LYS A 296 -14.42 -31.88 -6.50
N LYS A 297 -15.32 -31.01 -6.95
CA LYS A 297 -16.76 -31.20 -6.80
C LYS A 297 -17.47 -30.68 -8.03
N ASN A 298 -18.46 -31.44 -8.49
CA ASN A 298 -19.31 -31.02 -9.60
C ASN A 298 -20.22 -29.87 -9.15
N MET A 299 -20.03 -28.71 -9.79
CA MET A 299 -20.68 -27.46 -9.42
C MET A 299 -20.97 -26.65 -10.68
N ASN A 300 -22.02 -25.84 -10.62
CA ASN A 300 -22.28 -24.83 -11.64
C ASN A 300 -21.36 -23.61 -11.43
N TYR A 301 -21.34 -22.66 -12.36
CA TYR A 301 -20.44 -21.50 -12.28
C TYR A 301 -20.64 -20.66 -11.00
N SER A 302 -21.88 -20.36 -10.64
CA SER A 302 -22.18 -19.54 -9.44
C SER A 302 -21.76 -20.23 -8.14
N ILE A 303 -22.00 -21.54 -8.02
CA ILE A 303 -21.55 -22.33 -6.88
C ILE A 303 -20.02 -22.43 -6.86
N SER A 304 -19.37 -22.51 -8.02
CA SER A 304 -17.90 -22.49 -8.14
C SER A 304 -17.32 -21.20 -7.55
N VAL A 305 -17.89 -20.04 -7.92
CA VAL A 305 -17.49 -18.73 -7.37
C VAL A 305 -17.67 -18.72 -5.85
N SER A 306 -18.86 -19.10 -5.35
CA SER A 306 -19.12 -19.14 -3.91
C SER A 306 -18.20 -20.11 -3.16
N ALA A 307 -17.85 -21.24 -3.76
CA ALA A 307 -16.95 -22.23 -3.18
C ALA A 307 -15.51 -21.72 -3.10
N CYS A 308 -15.04 -20.99 -4.11
CA CYS A 308 -13.76 -20.28 -4.04
C CYS A 308 -13.78 -19.25 -2.92
N THR A 309 -14.79 -18.37 -2.87
CA THR A 309 -14.91 -17.38 -1.79
C THR A 309 -14.90 -18.02 -0.39
N ALA A 310 -15.56 -19.17 -0.22
CA ALA A 310 -15.62 -19.88 1.06
C ALA A 310 -14.27 -20.41 1.56
N ILE A 311 -13.28 -20.59 0.67
CA ILE A 311 -11.92 -21.00 1.03
C ILE A 311 -10.92 -19.84 1.06
N GLY A 312 -11.40 -18.59 1.07
CA GLY A 312 -10.55 -17.40 1.13
C GLY A 312 -9.94 -16.99 -0.21
N SER A 313 -10.36 -17.62 -1.32
CA SER A 313 -9.99 -17.22 -2.67
C SER A 313 -10.60 -15.88 -3.05
N ASP A 314 -9.89 -15.13 -3.89
CA ASP A 314 -10.41 -13.89 -4.47
C ASP A 314 -11.21 -14.09 -5.76
N GLY A 315 -11.19 -15.30 -6.33
CA GLY A 315 -11.99 -15.67 -7.47
C GLY A 315 -11.55 -16.95 -8.18
N LEU A 316 -12.15 -17.18 -9.33
CA LEU A 316 -11.75 -18.27 -10.21
C LEU A 316 -10.41 -17.94 -10.87
N MET A 317 -9.58 -18.96 -11.05
CA MET A 317 -8.23 -18.79 -11.58
C MET A 317 -8.23 -18.16 -12.97
N THR A 318 -7.35 -17.16 -13.14
CA THR A 318 -6.94 -16.63 -14.45
C THR A 318 -5.85 -17.52 -15.02
N ILE A 319 -5.95 -17.90 -16.28
CA ILE A 319 -4.88 -18.62 -16.97
C ILE A 319 -4.07 -17.57 -17.74
N PRO A 320 -2.89 -17.19 -17.25
CA PRO A 320 -2.24 -15.95 -17.66
C PRO A 320 -1.59 -16.04 -19.05
N ASN A 321 -1.19 -17.22 -19.48
CA ASN A 321 -0.58 -17.48 -20.78
C ASN A 321 -0.58 -18.98 -21.13
N GLU A 322 -0.08 -19.32 -22.32
CA GLU A 322 0.05 -20.71 -22.76
C GLU A 322 1.00 -21.54 -21.87
N ALA A 323 2.12 -20.97 -21.43
CA ALA A 323 3.09 -21.69 -20.58
C ALA A 323 2.49 -22.09 -19.22
N ALA A 324 1.61 -21.25 -18.68
CA ALA A 324 0.90 -21.50 -17.44
C ALA A 324 -0.03 -22.72 -17.53
N ILE A 325 -0.54 -23.05 -18.71
CA ILE A 325 -1.35 -24.26 -18.90
C ILE A 325 -0.50 -25.52 -18.69
N THR A 326 0.76 -25.54 -19.11
CA THR A 326 1.66 -26.68 -18.84
C THR A 326 1.95 -26.83 -17.34
N ASN A 327 2.11 -25.72 -16.62
CA ASN A 327 2.27 -25.73 -15.16
C ASN A 327 1.00 -26.24 -14.46
N ILE A 328 -0.17 -25.78 -14.93
CA ILE A 328 -1.47 -26.25 -14.45
C ILE A 328 -1.62 -27.74 -14.72
N GLU A 329 -1.36 -28.22 -15.93
CA GLU A 329 -1.42 -29.65 -16.29
C GLU A 329 -0.54 -30.51 -15.36
N THR A 330 0.72 -30.12 -15.17
CA THR A 330 1.65 -30.82 -14.28
C THR A 330 1.11 -30.91 -12.86
N ALA A 331 0.55 -29.82 -12.33
CA ALA A 331 -0.06 -29.80 -11.01
C ALA A 331 -1.35 -30.61 -10.94
N MET A 332 -2.20 -30.54 -11.97
CA MET A 332 -3.45 -31.29 -12.04
C MET A 332 -3.18 -32.81 -11.98
N VAL A 333 -2.16 -33.28 -12.72
CA VAL A 333 -1.72 -34.68 -12.66
C VAL A 333 -1.22 -35.05 -11.25
N LYS A 334 -0.34 -34.23 -10.66
CA LYS A 334 0.20 -34.46 -9.30
C LYS A 334 -0.91 -34.55 -8.25
N LEU A 335 -1.95 -33.73 -8.40
CA LEU A 335 -3.10 -33.70 -7.50
C LEU A 335 -4.07 -34.87 -7.71
N GLY A 336 -3.84 -35.77 -8.68
CA GLY A 336 -4.73 -36.92 -8.94
C GLY A 336 -6.11 -36.47 -9.43
N MET A 337 -6.11 -35.58 -10.42
CA MET A 337 -7.31 -35.03 -11.03
C MET A 337 -7.96 -36.01 -12.01
N LYS A 338 -9.28 -35.89 -12.17
CA LYS A 338 -10.03 -36.65 -13.18
C LYS A 338 -10.14 -35.85 -14.46
N ASP A 339 -10.28 -36.54 -15.57
CA ASP A 339 -10.50 -35.92 -16.87
C ASP A 339 -11.82 -35.15 -16.86
N GLY A 340 -11.84 -33.97 -17.48
CA GLY A 340 -13.05 -33.20 -17.70
C GLY A 340 -12.85 -31.70 -17.67
N TYR A 341 -13.88 -31.00 -17.17
CA TYR A 341 -14.00 -29.55 -17.29
C TYR A 341 -13.87 -28.89 -15.92
N TYR A 342 -13.06 -27.83 -15.86
CA TYR A 342 -12.78 -27.12 -14.62
C TYR A 342 -13.14 -25.64 -14.76
N THR A 343 -13.92 -25.11 -13.80
CA THR A 343 -14.34 -23.71 -13.85
C THR A 343 -13.14 -22.77 -13.68
N VAL A 344 -13.03 -21.76 -14.55
CA VAL A 344 -11.99 -20.70 -14.54
C VAL A 344 -12.61 -19.32 -14.75
N GLY A 345 -11.82 -18.26 -14.55
CA GLY A 345 -12.30 -16.88 -14.47
C GLY A 345 -12.56 -16.16 -15.80
N LEU A 346 -12.61 -16.83 -16.95
CA LEU A 346 -12.83 -16.14 -18.23
C LEU A 346 -14.33 -16.10 -18.59
N THR A 347 -14.91 -14.90 -18.60
CA THR A 347 -16.35 -14.69 -18.83
C THR A 347 -16.63 -13.52 -19.76
N ARG A 348 -17.90 -13.37 -20.17
CA ARG A 348 -18.39 -12.19 -20.88
C ARG A 348 -19.83 -11.89 -20.48
N ASN A 349 -20.20 -10.61 -20.45
CA ASN A 349 -21.51 -10.17 -19.99
C ASN A 349 -22.65 -10.60 -20.93
N THR A 350 -22.39 -10.54 -22.24
CA THR A 350 -23.32 -10.93 -23.30
C THR A 350 -22.60 -11.76 -24.35
N THR A 351 -23.36 -12.43 -25.23
CA THR A 351 -22.80 -13.22 -26.34
C THR A 351 -22.03 -12.38 -27.38
N THR A 352 -22.14 -11.06 -27.31
CA THR A 352 -21.42 -10.10 -28.18
C THR A 352 -20.32 -9.35 -27.45
N SER A 353 -20.24 -9.46 -26.12
CA SER A 353 -19.21 -8.80 -25.33
C SER A 353 -17.86 -9.51 -25.51
N PRO A 354 -16.73 -8.78 -25.44
CA PRO A 354 -15.41 -9.39 -25.39
C PRO A 354 -15.28 -10.26 -24.13
N TRP A 355 -14.50 -11.33 -24.24
CA TRP A 355 -14.10 -12.14 -23.10
C TRP A 355 -13.18 -11.33 -22.18
N LYS A 356 -13.37 -11.50 -20.87
CA LYS A 356 -12.61 -10.83 -19.82
C LYS A 356 -12.36 -11.79 -18.68
N TRP A 357 -11.12 -11.79 -18.21
CA TRP A 357 -10.77 -12.44 -16.95
C TRP A 357 -11.46 -11.72 -15.79
N THR A 358 -11.96 -12.48 -14.82
CA THR A 358 -12.49 -11.95 -13.56
C THR A 358 -11.39 -11.41 -12.66
N LEU A 359 -10.15 -11.88 -12.84
CA LEU A 359 -8.93 -11.37 -12.22
C LEU A 359 -7.94 -10.96 -13.34
N PRO A 360 -8.22 -9.88 -14.09
CA PRO A 360 -7.42 -9.46 -15.25
C PRO A 360 -6.00 -9.04 -14.88
N GLU A 361 -5.76 -8.69 -13.62
CA GLU A 361 -4.46 -8.34 -13.08
C GLU A 361 -3.49 -9.53 -13.04
N LEU A 362 -3.99 -10.76 -12.99
CA LEU A 362 -3.15 -11.95 -12.97
C LEU A 362 -2.64 -12.34 -14.37
N VAL A 363 -3.05 -11.63 -15.43
CA VAL A 363 -2.56 -11.84 -16.80
C VAL A 363 -1.16 -11.23 -16.91
N ILE A 364 -0.14 -12.07 -17.09
CA ILE A 364 1.28 -11.64 -17.03
C ILE A 364 1.91 -11.37 -18.40
N ASP A 365 1.24 -11.72 -19.50
CA ASP A 365 1.68 -11.35 -20.84
C ASP A 365 0.52 -11.24 -21.84
N ALA A 366 0.83 -10.71 -23.03
CA ALA A 366 -0.12 -10.47 -24.10
C ALA A 366 -0.23 -11.64 -25.11
N SER A 367 0.21 -12.86 -24.75
CA SER A 367 0.13 -14.03 -25.65
C SER A 367 -1.31 -14.45 -25.97
N GLY A 368 -2.28 -13.96 -25.20
CA GLY A 368 -3.71 -14.16 -25.43
C GLY A 368 -4.25 -15.46 -24.83
N GLU A 369 -5.56 -15.68 -24.98
CA GLU A 369 -6.22 -16.86 -24.44
C GLU A 369 -5.97 -18.11 -25.30
N LYS A 370 -5.47 -19.18 -24.68
CA LYS A 370 -5.33 -20.50 -25.32
C LYS A 370 -6.67 -21.23 -25.37
N TRP A 371 -7.38 -21.08 -26.49
CA TRP A 371 -8.62 -21.80 -26.79
C TRP A 371 -8.37 -23.21 -27.32
N CYS A 372 -9.28 -24.14 -27.02
CA CYS A 372 -9.31 -25.41 -27.75
C CYS A 372 -9.57 -25.17 -29.25
N ALA A 373 -9.13 -26.11 -30.10
CA ALA A 373 -9.35 -26.04 -31.54
C ALA A 373 -10.84 -25.76 -31.89
N GLY A 374 -11.07 -24.72 -32.69
CA GLY A 374 -12.41 -24.28 -33.11
C GLY A 374 -13.19 -23.44 -32.07
N GLN A 375 -12.60 -23.13 -30.91
CA GLN A 375 -13.18 -22.26 -29.87
C GLN A 375 -12.60 -20.84 -29.93
N PRO A 376 -13.32 -19.81 -29.42
CA PRO A 376 -14.65 -19.85 -28.81
C PRO A 376 -15.81 -19.98 -29.81
N GLY A 377 -15.50 -19.99 -31.12
CA GLY A 377 -16.46 -20.11 -32.22
C GLY A 377 -17.58 -19.07 -32.16
N ALA A 378 -18.68 -19.31 -32.89
CA ALA A 378 -19.93 -18.58 -32.73
C ALA A 378 -20.74 -19.12 -31.54
N SER A 379 -20.14 -19.19 -30.34
CA SER A 379 -20.84 -19.68 -29.15
C SER A 379 -21.83 -18.63 -28.62
N ASN A 380 -22.98 -19.07 -28.12
CA ASN A 380 -23.94 -18.25 -27.36
C ASN A 380 -23.71 -18.32 -25.84
N LEU A 381 -22.48 -18.67 -25.44
CA LEU A 381 -22.13 -19.02 -24.05
C LEU A 381 -21.33 -17.89 -23.42
N THR A 382 -21.55 -17.61 -22.14
CA THR A 382 -20.94 -16.49 -21.42
C THR A 382 -19.85 -16.89 -20.43
N TYR A 383 -19.60 -18.20 -20.29
CA TYR A 383 -18.67 -18.78 -19.34
C TYR A 383 -17.70 -19.72 -20.03
N THR A 384 -16.48 -19.80 -19.50
CA THR A 384 -15.41 -20.65 -20.00
C THR A 384 -14.91 -21.60 -18.92
N TYR A 385 -14.44 -22.75 -19.35
CA TYR A 385 -13.88 -23.79 -18.51
C TYR A 385 -12.55 -24.24 -19.10
N LEU A 386 -11.62 -24.66 -18.25
CA LEU A 386 -10.42 -25.36 -18.69
C LEU A 386 -10.80 -26.82 -18.98
N LYS A 387 -10.67 -27.21 -20.25
CA LYS A 387 -10.80 -28.61 -20.67
C LYS A 387 -9.47 -29.32 -20.41
N PHE A 388 -9.54 -30.44 -19.69
CA PHE A 388 -8.38 -31.25 -19.34
C PHE A 388 -8.68 -32.73 -19.54
N PHE A 389 -8.09 -33.34 -20.57
CA PHE A 389 -8.17 -34.77 -20.85
C PHE A 389 -6.76 -35.26 -21.20
N PRO A 390 -6.24 -36.31 -20.55
CA PRO A 390 -4.92 -36.87 -20.83
C PRO A 390 -4.77 -37.24 -22.31
N GLY A 391 -3.70 -36.77 -22.94
CA GLY A 391 -3.42 -36.99 -24.36
C GLY A 391 -4.12 -36.02 -25.32
N GLU A 392 -4.93 -35.10 -24.80
CA GLU A 392 -5.46 -33.95 -25.56
C GLU A 392 -4.78 -32.66 -25.10
N GLU A 393 -4.67 -31.69 -26.00
CA GLU A 393 -4.13 -30.38 -25.64
C GLU A 393 -5.10 -29.62 -24.71
N PRO A 394 -4.69 -29.27 -23.48
CA PRO A 394 -5.53 -28.50 -22.57
C PRO A 394 -5.79 -27.09 -23.13
N GLY A 395 -7.01 -26.61 -22.93
CA GLY A 395 -7.41 -25.31 -23.44
C GLY A 395 -8.77 -24.84 -22.94
N LEU A 396 -9.06 -23.59 -23.26
CA LEU A 396 -10.30 -22.93 -22.87
C LEU A 396 -11.45 -23.38 -23.77
N TYR A 397 -12.58 -23.70 -23.13
CA TYR A 397 -13.79 -24.20 -23.78
C TYR A 397 -15.04 -23.49 -23.24
N PRO A 398 -15.83 -22.80 -24.08
CA PRO A 398 -17.10 -22.20 -23.67
C PRO A 398 -18.14 -23.27 -23.32
N LEU A 399 -18.81 -23.13 -22.17
CA LEU A 399 -19.85 -24.06 -21.70
C LEU A 399 -20.99 -23.29 -21.01
N SER A 400 -22.16 -23.91 -20.88
CA SER A 400 -23.30 -23.28 -20.21
C SER A 400 -23.07 -23.15 -18.71
N ALA A 401 -23.74 -22.20 -18.07
CA ALA A 401 -23.64 -21.98 -16.62
C ALA A 401 -24.08 -23.19 -15.79
N ILE A 402 -24.93 -24.05 -16.36
CA ILE A 402 -25.60 -25.20 -15.70
C ILE A 402 -24.82 -26.50 -15.93
N GLY A 403 -23.85 -26.50 -16.86
CA GLY A 403 -23.01 -27.67 -17.13
C GLY A 403 -22.28 -28.10 -15.86
N GLY A 404 -22.47 -29.35 -15.45
CA GLY A 404 -21.77 -29.88 -14.29
C GLY A 404 -20.28 -30.04 -14.58
N THR A 405 -19.43 -29.39 -13.79
CA THR A 405 -17.98 -29.49 -13.93
C THR A 405 -17.41 -30.73 -13.25
N THR A 406 -16.15 -31.05 -13.55
CA THR A 406 -15.36 -32.00 -12.76
C THR A 406 -14.82 -31.34 -11.49
N GLY A 407 -14.58 -30.03 -11.55
CA GLY A 407 -14.17 -29.23 -10.41
C GLY A 407 -14.05 -27.75 -10.72
N THR A 408 -13.43 -27.03 -9.80
CA THR A 408 -13.24 -25.58 -9.86
C THR A 408 -11.81 -25.23 -9.51
N ILE A 409 -11.16 -24.37 -10.29
CA ILE A 409 -9.83 -23.86 -9.98
C ILE A 409 -9.98 -22.47 -9.35
N CYS A 410 -9.58 -22.35 -8.10
CA CYS A 410 -9.66 -21.12 -7.33
C CYS A 410 -8.27 -20.50 -7.20
N HIS A 411 -8.20 -19.18 -7.32
CA HIS A 411 -7.00 -18.43 -7.05
C HIS A 411 -6.91 -18.10 -5.55
N ILE A 412 -5.89 -18.59 -4.88
CA ILE A 412 -5.61 -18.26 -3.49
C ILE A 412 -4.58 -17.14 -3.48
N PRO A 413 -4.96 -15.93 -3.05
CA PRO A 413 -4.01 -14.85 -2.93
C PRO A 413 -2.99 -15.14 -1.82
N PHE A 414 -1.79 -14.56 -1.93
CA PHE A 414 -0.70 -14.79 -0.97
C PHE A 414 -0.97 -14.24 0.42
#